data_AF-A0A1J3IRC2-F1
#
_entry.id   AF-A0A1J3IRC2-F1
#
_cell.length_a   1.000
_cell.length_b   1.000
_cell.length_c   1.000
_cell.angle_alpha   90.00
_cell.angle_beta   90.00
_cell.angle_gamma   90.00
#
_symmetry.space_group_name_H-M   'P 1'
#
loop_
_entity.id
_entity.type
_entity.pdbx_description
1 polymer ?
#
loop_
_entity_poly.entity_id
_entity_poly.type
_entity_poly.pdbx_seq_one_letter_code
_entity_poly.pdbx_strand_id
1 'polypeptide(L)'
;LKSWAHTCKQANHSLPKDLIPFYDRTVIKGPQEIDTKVLATWHSTDKPKSLKLIPKPPEIDSDVVRFTFEITREDIQKLRDRLQRESYSEKLRLSTFVVTFSYVFTCLIRSGGDDPSRPVGYRFAVDCRRLIDPPIPTSYFGNCVFSAVKIPLMAGMFLGEDGFVAAARLISDSV
;
A
#
# COMPACT_ATOMS: atom_id res chain seq x y z
N LEU A 1 13.45 -12.73 7.93
CA LEU A 1 12.56 -13.90 8.14
C LEU A 1 12.88 -15.04 7.17
N LYS A 2 12.72 -14.89 5.85
CA LYS A 2 13.02 -15.98 4.88
C LYS A 2 14.48 -16.47 4.94
N SER A 3 15.47 -15.57 4.96
CA SER A 3 16.89 -15.95 5.08
C SER A 3 17.16 -16.71 6.39
N TRP A 4 16.58 -16.27 7.51
CA TRP A 4 16.68 -16.97 8.79
C TRP A 4 16.03 -18.36 8.74
N ALA A 5 14.80 -18.46 8.23
CA ALA A 5 14.10 -19.75 8.08
C ALA A 5 14.87 -20.72 7.17
N HIS A 6 15.49 -20.22 6.09
CA HIS A 6 16.37 -21.02 5.22
C HIS A 6 17.57 -21.55 5.99
N THR A 7 18.29 -20.69 6.71
CA THR A 7 19.45 -21.09 7.53
C THR A 7 19.08 -22.13 8.58
N CYS A 8 17.93 -22.00 9.24
CA CYS A 8 17.46 -22.98 10.21
C CYS A 8 17.10 -24.32 9.57
N LYS A 9 16.52 -24.31 8.36
CA LYS A 9 16.08 -25.54 7.67
C LYS A 9 17.20 -26.26 6.93
N GLN A 10 18.15 -25.51 6.37
CA GLN A 10 19.24 -26.01 5.52
C GLN A 10 20.59 -25.60 6.13
N ALA A 11 20.85 -26.09 7.36
CA ALA A 11 22.11 -25.83 8.03
C ALA A 11 23.28 -26.19 7.10
N ASN A 12 24.25 -25.29 6.99
CA ASN A 12 25.45 -25.40 6.13
C ASN A 12 25.26 -25.20 4.61
N HIS A 13 24.07 -24.80 4.15
CA HIS A 13 23.89 -24.35 2.76
C HIS A 13 24.00 -22.83 2.64
N SER A 14 24.64 -22.35 1.56
CA SER A 14 24.65 -20.92 1.22
C SER A 14 23.24 -20.40 0.96
N LEU A 15 23.01 -19.12 1.23
CA LEU A 15 21.75 -18.47 0.90
C LEU A 15 21.53 -18.44 -0.63
N PRO A 16 20.30 -18.70 -1.10
CA PRO A 16 19.87 -18.38 -2.45
C PRO A 16 20.17 -16.92 -2.82
N LYS A 17 20.50 -16.65 -4.08
CA LYS A 17 20.91 -15.31 -4.53
C LYS A 17 19.87 -14.22 -4.23
N ASP A 18 18.58 -14.54 -4.31
CA ASP A 18 17.48 -13.64 -4.01
C ASP A 18 17.33 -13.31 -2.50
N LEU A 19 17.93 -14.13 -1.64
CA LEU A 19 17.97 -13.92 -0.18
C LEU A 19 19.27 -13.25 0.30
N ILE A 20 20.23 -13.01 -0.60
CA ILE A 20 21.46 -12.28 -0.31
C ILE A 20 21.17 -10.77 -0.43
N PRO A 21 21.25 -10.01 0.68
CA PRO A 21 20.96 -8.58 0.67
C PRO A 21 22.00 -7.79 -0.14
N PHE A 22 21.51 -6.80 -0.89
CA PHE A 22 22.33 -5.83 -1.61
C PHE A 22 22.39 -4.52 -0.81
N TYR A 23 23.57 -4.10 -0.37
CA TYR A 23 23.72 -3.04 0.64
C TYR A 23 24.11 -1.66 0.09
N ASP A 24 24.55 -1.57 -1.17
CA ASP A 24 24.98 -0.31 -1.74
C ASP A 24 23.79 0.64 -1.91
N ARG A 25 23.76 1.73 -1.11
CA ARG A 25 22.69 2.73 -1.11
C ARG A 25 22.82 3.76 -2.22
N THR A 26 23.98 3.82 -2.89
CA THR A 26 24.23 4.79 -3.97
C THR A 26 23.42 4.49 -5.24
N VAL A 27 22.80 3.31 -5.32
CA VAL A 27 21.85 2.96 -6.38
C VAL A 27 20.58 3.81 -6.35
N ILE A 28 20.23 4.38 -5.19
CA ILE A 28 19.15 5.37 -5.11
C ILE A 28 19.74 6.71 -5.50
N LYS A 29 19.44 7.15 -6.72
CA LYS A 29 19.78 8.48 -7.20
C LYS A 29 18.61 9.42 -6.96
N GLY A 30 18.90 10.60 -6.42
CA GLY A 30 17.92 11.66 -6.23
C GLY A 30 18.42 12.98 -6.80
N PRO A 31 17.54 13.98 -6.96
CA PRO A 31 17.95 15.34 -7.28
C PRO A 31 18.97 15.85 -6.26
N GLN A 32 19.83 16.77 -6.70
CA GLN A 32 20.72 17.48 -5.79
C GLN A 32 19.88 18.10 -4.65
N GLU A 33 20.36 17.97 -3.41
CA GLU A 33 19.72 18.48 -2.18
C GLU A 33 18.45 17.75 -1.73
N ILE A 34 18.06 16.61 -2.33
CA ILE A 34 16.87 15.87 -1.87
C ILE A 34 16.95 15.51 -0.38
N ASP A 35 18.13 15.11 0.09
CA ASP A 35 18.36 14.76 1.49
C ASP A 35 18.17 15.97 2.40
N THR A 36 18.70 17.14 2.01
CA THR A 36 18.54 18.39 2.75
C THR A 36 17.06 18.81 2.82
N LYS A 37 16.32 18.68 1.71
CA LYS A 37 14.88 19.00 1.65
C LYS A 37 14.05 18.05 2.52
N VAL A 38 14.35 16.75 2.48
CA VAL A 38 13.70 15.74 3.33
C VAL A 38 13.99 16.03 4.79
N LEU A 39 15.24 16.30 5.16
CA LEU A 39 15.62 16.64 6.53
C LEU A 39 14.96 17.93 7.01
N ALA A 40 14.89 18.96 6.16
CA ALA A 40 14.20 20.21 6.49
C ALA A 40 12.71 19.99 6.75
N THR A 41 12.05 19.17 5.93
CA THR A 41 10.64 18.78 6.10
C THR A 41 10.44 17.98 7.39
N TRP A 42 11.41 17.13 7.74
CA TRP A 42 11.35 16.36 8.98
C TRP A 42 11.51 17.26 10.20
N HIS A 43 12.39 18.26 10.10
CA HIS A 43 12.68 19.24 11.14
C HIS A 43 11.63 20.34 11.26
N SER A 44 10.83 20.60 10.23
CA SER A 44 9.72 21.57 10.28
C SER A 44 8.50 21.03 11.03
N THR A 45 8.55 19.81 11.56
CA THR A 45 7.54 19.36 12.51
C THR A 45 7.81 20.01 13.87
N ASP A 46 6.81 20.65 14.48
CA ASP A 46 6.88 21.31 15.82
C ASP A 46 7.20 20.33 16.98
N LYS A 47 7.65 19.12 16.67
CA LYS A 47 8.02 18.10 17.64
C LYS A 47 9.48 18.33 18.05
N PRO A 48 9.77 18.45 19.36
CA PRO A 48 11.15 18.51 19.81
C PRO A 48 11.91 17.27 19.33
N LYS A 49 13.14 17.48 18.81
CA LYS A 49 14.02 16.38 18.40
C LYS A 49 14.16 15.41 19.57
N SER A 50 13.68 14.19 19.39
CA SER A 50 13.67 13.19 20.45
C SER A 50 14.15 11.84 19.92
N LEU A 51 15.10 11.24 20.63
CA LEU A 51 15.46 9.83 20.47
C LEU A 51 14.53 8.91 21.29
N LYS A 52 13.54 9.48 21.99
CA LYS A 52 12.55 8.67 22.70
C LYS A 52 11.80 7.83 21.66
N LEU A 53 11.55 6.57 22.01
CA LEU A 53 10.62 5.75 21.24
C LEU A 53 9.33 6.54 21.03
N ILE A 54 8.77 6.45 19.82
CA ILE A 54 7.44 6.96 19.52
C ILE A 54 6.53 6.54 20.69
N PRO A 55 5.75 7.47 21.28
CA PRO A 55 4.86 7.15 22.39
C PRO A 55 4.11 5.86 22.08
N LYS A 56 3.99 4.97 23.07
CA LYS A 56 3.17 3.76 22.91
C LYS A 56 1.85 4.21 22.26
N PRO A 57 1.40 3.53 21.19
CA PRO A 57 0.09 3.82 20.64
C PRO A 57 -0.92 3.74 21.81
N PRO A 58 -1.97 4.58 21.78
CA PRO A 58 -3.01 4.52 22.80
C PRO A 58 -3.48 3.07 22.96
N GLU A 59 -3.82 2.69 24.20
CA GLU A 59 -4.38 1.37 24.45
C GLU A 59 -5.57 1.17 23.51
N ILE A 60 -5.54 0.06 22.77
CA ILE A 60 -6.61 -0.30 21.86
C ILE A 60 -7.84 -0.57 22.73
N ASP A 61 -8.94 0.09 22.41
CA ASP A 61 -10.19 -0.12 23.14
C ASP A 61 -10.60 -1.60 23.10
N SER A 62 -11.13 -2.08 24.22
CA SER A 62 -11.63 -3.43 24.42
C SER A 62 -12.69 -3.86 23.41
N ASP A 63 -13.38 -2.90 22.78
CA ASP A 63 -14.39 -3.17 21.74
C ASP A 63 -13.78 -3.39 20.34
N VAL A 64 -12.47 -3.13 20.16
CA VAL A 64 -11.78 -3.35 18.90
C VAL A 64 -11.44 -4.82 18.71
N VAL A 65 -11.99 -5.39 17.65
CA VAL A 65 -11.84 -6.79 17.28
C VAL A 65 -11.04 -6.96 15.99
N ARG A 66 -10.32 -8.08 15.88
CA ARG A 66 -9.53 -8.44 14.70
C ARG A 66 -10.15 -9.65 14.01
N PHE A 67 -10.45 -9.51 12.72
CA PHE A 67 -10.93 -10.59 11.88
C PHE A 67 -10.09 -10.76 10.62
N THR A 68 -10.13 -11.96 10.05
CA THR A 68 -9.52 -12.30 8.77
C THR A 68 -10.63 -12.67 7.80
N PHE A 69 -10.68 -12.00 6.66
CA PHE A 69 -11.60 -12.34 5.57
C PHE A 69 -10.84 -13.07 4.48
N GLU A 70 -11.38 -14.20 4.04
CA GLU A 70 -10.88 -14.91 2.87
C GLU A 70 -11.67 -14.46 1.64
N ILE A 71 -10.94 -14.05 0.60
CA ILE A 71 -11.51 -13.75 -0.71
C ILE A 71 -10.87 -14.74 -1.68
N THR A 72 -11.67 -15.68 -2.17
CA THR A 72 -11.16 -16.79 -3.00
C THR A 72 -10.76 -16.32 -4.38
N ARG A 73 -10.06 -17.18 -5.13
CA ARG A 73 -9.74 -16.92 -6.53
C ARG A 73 -11.01 -16.71 -7.37
N GLU A 74 -12.03 -17.50 -7.09
CA GLU A 74 -13.33 -17.47 -7.76
C GLU A 74 -14.06 -16.14 -7.47
N ASP A 75 -14.00 -15.66 -6.24
CA ASP A 75 -14.57 -14.35 -5.86
C ASP A 75 -13.85 -13.21 -6.58
N ILE A 76 -12.51 -13.23 -6.60
CA ILE A 76 -11.70 -12.23 -7.31
C ILE A 76 -12.04 -12.22 -8.79
N GLN A 77 -12.25 -13.39 -9.41
CA GLN A 77 -12.64 -13.46 -10.81
C GLN A 77 -14.04 -12.87 -11.03
N LYS A 78 -15.02 -13.20 -10.20
CA LYS A 78 -16.37 -12.60 -10.27
C LYS A 78 -16.34 -11.08 -10.14
N LEU A 79 -15.55 -10.56 -9.20
CA LEU A 79 -15.36 -9.12 -9.00
C LEU A 79 -14.67 -8.46 -10.20
N ARG A 80 -13.66 -9.13 -10.79
CA ARG A 80 -12.98 -8.68 -12.00
C ARG A 80 -13.95 -8.60 -13.19
N ASP A 81 -14.73 -9.65 -13.41
CA ASP A 81 -15.71 -9.71 -14.51
C ASP A 81 -16.79 -8.65 -14.34
N ARG A 82 -17.22 -8.41 -13.09
CA ARG A 82 -18.16 -7.33 -12.76
C ARG A 82 -17.59 -5.96 -13.15
N LEU A 83 -16.37 -5.63 -12.73
CA LEU A 83 -15.72 -4.37 -13.12
C LEU A 83 -15.57 -4.24 -14.63
N GLN A 84 -15.24 -5.32 -15.33
CA GLN A 84 -15.09 -5.30 -16.78
C GLN A 84 -16.42 -5.02 -17.51
N ARG A 85 -17.55 -5.50 -16.97
CA ARG A 85 -18.88 -5.19 -17.52
C ARG A 85 -19.34 -3.76 -17.19
N GLU A 86 -19.14 -3.32 -15.96
CA GLU A 86 -19.68 -2.05 -15.44
C GLU A 86 -18.83 -0.81 -15.79
N SER A 87 -17.59 -0.99 -16.28
CA SER A 87 -16.69 0.13 -16.63
C SER A 87 -16.83 0.64 -18.07
N TYR A 88 -17.79 0.12 -18.86
CA TYR A 88 -18.22 0.60 -20.18
C TYR A 88 -17.12 1.21 -21.08
N SER A 89 -16.04 0.46 -21.32
CA SER A 89 -14.92 0.79 -22.23
C SER A 89 -13.74 1.58 -21.62
N GLU A 90 -13.71 1.82 -20.32
CA GLU A 90 -12.50 2.31 -19.66
C GLU A 90 -11.43 1.22 -19.54
N LYS A 91 -10.19 1.55 -19.89
CA LYS A 91 -9.04 0.64 -19.71
C LYS A 91 -8.58 0.65 -18.26
N LEU A 92 -9.26 -0.12 -17.42
CA LEU A 92 -8.86 -0.33 -16.02
C LEU A 92 -7.75 -1.38 -15.89
N ARG A 93 -6.78 -1.13 -15.00
CA ARG A 93 -5.81 -2.14 -14.56
C ARG A 93 -6.47 -3.08 -13.56
N LEU A 94 -6.93 -4.25 -14.02
CA LEU A 94 -7.65 -5.22 -13.18
C LEU A 94 -6.75 -6.27 -12.52
N SER A 95 -5.63 -5.82 -11.95
CA SER A 95 -4.76 -6.70 -11.15
C SER A 95 -5.52 -7.20 -9.92
N THR A 96 -5.13 -8.35 -9.37
CA THR A 96 -5.73 -8.88 -8.13
C THR A 96 -5.72 -7.85 -7.01
N PHE A 97 -4.62 -7.09 -6.88
CA PHE A 97 -4.53 -6.00 -5.90
C PHE A 97 -5.61 -4.94 -6.11
N VAL A 98 -5.76 -4.42 -7.33
CA VAL A 98 -6.76 -3.36 -7.63
C VAL A 98 -8.16 -3.86 -7.35
N VAL A 99 -8.52 -5.05 -7.84
CA VAL A 99 -9.86 -5.63 -7.67
C VAL A 99 -10.17 -5.80 -6.18
N THR A 100 -9.28 -6.46 -5.43
CA THR A 100 -9.49 -6.74 -4.01
C THR A 100 -9.50 -5.47 -3.17
N PHE A 101 -8.54 -4.56 -3.37
CA PHE A 101 -8.46 -3.33 -2.59
C PHE A 101 -9.68 -2.45 -2.83
N SER A 102 -10.12 -2.32 -4.08
CA SER A 102 -11.31 -1.52 -4.42
C SER A 102 -12.57 -2.07 -3.77
N TYR A 103 -12.71 -3.40 -3.75
CA TYR A 103 -13.85 -4.06 -3.12
C TYR A 103 -13.86 -3.83 -1.62
N VAL A 104 -12.74 -4.12 -0.94
CA VAL A 104 -12.60 -3.91 0.52
C VAL A 104 -12.77 -2.45 0.89
N PHE A 105 -12.21 -1.52 0.12
CA PHE A 105 -12.35 -0.09 0.35
C PHE A 105 -13.82 0.36 0.26
N THR A 106 -14.55 -0.11 -0.76
CA THR A 106 -15.98 0.18 -0.91
C THR A 106 -16.79 -0.41 0.26
N CYS A 107 -16.52 -1.65 0.66
CA CYS A 107 -17.16 -2.27 1.83
C CYS A 107 -16.89 -1.49 3.12
N LEU A 108 -15.64 -1.08 3.36
CA LEU A 108 -15.24 -0.32 4.53
C LEU A 108 -15.93 1.04 4.60
N ILE A 109 -16.08 1.71 3.46
CA ILE A 109 -16.81 2.97 3.38
C ILE A 109 -18.27 2.72 3.73
N ARG A 110 -18.92 1.72 3.14
CA ARG A 110 -20.33 1.41 3.41
C ARG A 110 -20.59 1.00 4.86
N SER A 111 -19.66 0.27 5.50
CA SER A 111 -19.80 -0.09 6.92
C SER A 111 -19.67 1.11 7.87
N GLY A 112 -19.10 2.22 7.42
CA GLY A 112 -18.94 3.45 8.19
C GLY A 112 -20.17 4.36 8.21
N GLY A 113 -21.33 3.90 7.71
CA GLY A 113 -22.57 4.65 7.65
C GLY A 113 -22.78 5.44 6.35
N ASP A 114 -23.99 5.98 6.20
CA ASP A 114 -24.52 6.48 4.91
C ASP A 114 -24.36 7.99 4.70
N ASP A 115 -23.65 8.70 5.58
CA ASP A 115 -23.36 10.13 5.38
C ASP A 115 -22.46 10.32 4.14
N PRO A 116 -22.97 10.92 3.04
CA PRO A 116 -22.21 11.09 1.82
C PRO A 116 -21.10 12.13 1.96
N SER A 117 -21.18 13.03 2.95
CA SER A 117 -20.19 14.09 3.19
C SER A 117 -19.00 13.62 4.03
N ARG A 118 -19.08 12.42 4.61
CA ARG A 118 -18.02 11.86 5.45
C ARG A 118 -16.70 11.77 4.69
N PRO A 119 -15.59 12.34 5.22
CA PRO A 119 -14.29 12.28 4.57
C PRO A 119 -13.74 10.85 4.64
N VAL A 120 -13.31 10.35 3.49
CA VAL A 120 -12.70 9.03 3.33
C VAL A 120 -11.45 9.13 2.46
N GLY A 121 -10.73 8.02 2.35
CA GLY A 121 -9.68 7.88 1.37
C GLY A 121 -8.79 6.69 1.66
N TYR A 122 -7.81 6.49 0.80
CA TYR A 122 -6.94 5.32 0.87
C TYR A 122 -5.47 5.72 0.85
N ARG A 123 -4.66 4.82 1.40
CA ARG A 123 -3.21 4.84 1.35
C ARG A 123 -2.71 3.42 1.18
N PHE A 124 -1.76 3.20 0.28
CA PHE A 124 -1.00 1.96 0.20
C PHE A 124 0.45 2.21 -0.21
N ALA A 125 1.31 1.26 0.15
CA ALA A 125 2.73 1.29 -0.16
C ALA A 125 2.99 0.64 -1.53
N VAL A 126 3.82 1.29 -2.36
CA VAL A 126 4.24 0.81 -3.67
C VAL A 126 5.74 0.53 -3.62
N ASP A 127 6.17 -0.67 -4.01
CA ASP A 127 7.59 -1.00 -4.14
C ASP A 127 8.16 -0.36 -5.41
N CYS A 128 9.03 0.62 -5.23
CA CYS A 128 9.57 1.43 -6.32
C CYS A 128 10.80 0.82 -6.96
N ARG A 129 11.33 -0.31 -6.48
CA ARG A 129 12.59 -0.88 -6.99
C ARG A 129 12.59 -1.08 -8.51
N ARG A 130 11.44 -1.49 -9.07
CA ARG A 130 11.26 -1.68 -10.51
C ARG A 130 10.88 -0.42 -11.28
N LEU A 131 10.54 0.66 -10.58
CA LEU A 131 10.11 1.94 -11.14
C LEU A 131 11.27 2.93 -11.29
N ILE A 132 12.37 2.73 -10.56
CA ILE A 132 13.59 3.53 -10.71
C ILE A 132 14.35 3.08 -11.96
N ASP A 133 14.97 4.03 -12.66
CA ASP A 133 15.84 3.77 -13.81
C ASP A 133 17.31 4.10 -13.47
N PRO A 134 18.23 3.12 -13.48
CA PRO A 134 17.99 1.70 -13.73
C PRO A 134 17.26 1.00 -12.55
N PRO A 135 16.57 -0.13 -12.80
CA PRO A 135 15.90 -0.87 -11.74
C PRO A 135 16.84 -1.28 -10.61
N ILE A 136 16.40 -1.03 -9.37
CA ILE A 136 17.13 -1.41 -8.17
C ILE A 136 16.98 -2.92 -7.93
N PRO A 137 18.04 -3.62 -7.49
CA PRO A 137 17.95 -5.04 -7.15
C PRO A 137 16.83 -5.33 -6.15
N THR A 138 16.07 -6.40 -6.39
CA THR A 138 14.99 -6.83 -5.47
C THR A 138 15.49 -7.16 -4.08
N SER A 139 16.78 -7.49 -3.93
CA SER A 139 17.44 -7.74 -2.65
C SER A 139 18.00 -6.49 -1.96
N TYR A 140 17.78 -5.29 -2.50
CA TYR A 140 18.25 -4.04 -1.89
C TYR A 140 17.79 -3.87 -0.44
N PHE A 141 18.76 -3.71 0.45
CA PHE A 141 18.60 -3.58 1.89
C PHE A 141 18.35 -2.13 2.29
N GLY A 142 17.12 -1.69 2.04
CA GLY A 142 16.63 -0.37 2.42
C GLY A 142 15.18 -0.15 2.02
N ASN A 143 14.64 1.03 2.36
CA ASN A 143 13.33 1.44 1.88
C ASN A 143 13.45 1.99 0.45
N CYS A 144 12.59 1.50 -0.44
CA CYS A 144 12.38 2.04 -1.77
C CYS A 144 10.88 1.95 -2.03
N VAL A 145 10.14 2.78 -1.30
CA VAL A 145 8.68 2.68 -1.20
C VAL A 145 8.09 4.06 -1.41
N PHE A 146 7.09 4.15 -2.29
CA PHE A 146 6.26 5.32 -2.46
C PHE A 146 4.90 5.10 -1.79
N SER A 147 4.34 6.16 -1.21
CA SER A 147 3.01 6.11 -0.61
C SER A 147 2.00 6.67 -1.61
N ALA A 148 1.23 5.79 -2.25
CA ALA A 148 0.07 6.22 -3.04
C ALA A 148 -1.05 6.63 -2.08
N VAL A 149 -1.50 7.87 -2.16
CA VAL A 149 -2.47 8.46 -1.23
C VAL A 149 -3.50 9.28 -2.00
N LYS A 150 -4.77 9.12 -1.64
CA LYS A 150 -5.84 9.99 -2.13
C LYS A 150 -6.78 10.36 -0.98
N ILE A 151 -6.56 11.55 -0.44
CA ILE A 151 -7.34 12.17 0.65
C ILE A 151 -7.41 13.70 0.43
N PRO A 152 -8.51 14.37 0.82
CA PRO A 152 -9.80 13.77 1.17
C PRO A 152 -10.59 13.34 -0.08
N LEU A 153 -11.38 12.29 0.05
CA LEU A 153 -12.47 11.91 -0.84
C LEU A 153 -13.78 11.96 -0.06
N MET A 154 -14.92 12.00 -0.75
CA MET A 154 -16.24 11.98 -0.10
C MET A 154 -16.86 10.59 -0.17
N ALA A 155 -17.41 10.09 0.94
CA ALA A 155 -18.05 8.78 1.01
C ALA A 155 -19.13 8.60 -0.06
N GLY A 156 -19.87 9.67 -0.39
CA GLY A 156 -20.92 9.67 -1.43
C GLY A 156 -20.46 9.17 -2.80
N MET A 157 -19.17 9.26 -3.13
CA MET A 157 -18.62 8.69 -4.37
C MET A 157 -18.71 7.15 -4.42
N PHE A 158 -18.84 6.50 -3.26
CA PHE A 158 -18.70 5.05 -3.10
C PHE A 158 -19.96 4.38 -2.52
N LEU A 159 -20.94 5.16 -2.05
CA LEU A 159 -22.17 4.63 -1.45
C LEU A 159 -23.19 4.14 -2.50
N GLY A 160 -23.16 4.73 -3.71
CA GLY A 160 -24.05 4.37 -4.82
C GLY A 160 -23.70 3.05 -5.53
N GLU A 161 -24.52 2.67 -6.51
CA GLU A 161 -24.35 1.42 -7.30
C GLU A 161 -22.98 1.34 -7.99
N ASP A 162 -22.52 2.48 -8.52
CA ASP A 162 -21.22 2.62 -9.21
C ASP A 162 -20.03 2.77 -8.26
N GLY A 163 -20.25 2.70 -6.94
CA GLY A 163 -19.20 2.99 -5.95
C GLY A 163 -17.98 2.07 -6.07
N PHE A 164 -18.20 0.80 -6.42
CA PHE A 164 -17.12 -0.15 -6.64
C PHE A 164 -16.30 0.19 -7.90
N VAL A 165 -16.96 0.61 -8.98
CA VAL A 165 -16.30 1.07 -10.21
C VAL A 165 -15.52 2.36 -9.95
N ALA A 166 -16.10 3.30 -9.22
CA ALA A 166 -15.44 4.55 -8.82
C ALA A 166 -14.16 4.28 -8.00
N ALA A 167 -14.22 3.34 -7.04
CA ALA A 167 -13.04 2.90 -6.30
C ALA A 167 -11.98 2.29 -7.25
N ALA A 168 -12.39 1.37 -8.13
CA ALA A 168 -11.49 0.70 -9.07
C ALA A 168 -10.78 1.67 -10.01
N ARG A 169 -11.48 2.70 -10.51
CA ARG A 169 -10.89 3.79 -11.30
C ARG A 169 -9.75 4.49 -10.55
N LEU A 170 -10.06 5.02 -9.36
CA LEU A 170 -9.09 5.78 -8.57
C LEU A 170 -7.86 4.94 -8.20
N ILE A 171 -8.07 3.69 -7.80
CA ILE A 171 -7.00 2.78 -7.38
C ILE A 171 -6.18 2.30 -8.58
N SER A 172 -6.83 2.01 -9.72
CA SER A 172 -6.16 1.66 -10.99
C SER A 172 -5.22 2.77 -11.45
N ASP A 173 -5.63 4.04 -11.33
CA ASP A 173 -4.79 5.19 -11.70
C ASP A 173 -3.62 5.42 -10.72
N SER A 174 -3.72 4.85 -9.52
CA SER A 174 -2.73 4.99 -8.46
C SER A 174 -1.64 3.90 -8.48
N VAL A 175 -1.71 2.95 -9.43
CA VAL A 175 -0.78 1.82 -9.58
C VAL A 175 -0.22 1.67 -10.99
#